data_AF-A0A0M9DWB9-F1
#
_entry.id   AF-A0A0M9DWB9-F1
#
_cell.length_a   1.000
_cell.length_b   1.000
_cell.length_c   1.000
_cell.angle_alpha   90.00
_cell.angle_beta   90.00
_cell.angle_gamma   90.00
#
_symmetry.space_group_name_H-M   'P 1'
#
loop_
_entity.id
_entity.type
_entity.pdbx_description
1 polymer ?
#
loop_
_entity_poly.entity_id
_entity_poly.type
_entity_poly.pdbx_seq_one_letter_code
_entity_poly.pdbx_strand_id
1 'polypeptide(L)'
;MSGINVDDRIEFSTSQNFEILKNILRGLTMLENALNRQMRDNYYDPSQYPENFFAIESLIVTMRGWLSDYKMFSGTENYSCLLGLLLTELFEMINNLINITMPANGKKQTSKQQKVAAQKSFLLSFEKILDKIAAGIESLEIVKTDMSIQIEKLVQQEFEKHCAAMNKADKKEKKAPVSSRGEKTIIFPFSDPEKYEESISSPKLFREKVLDNLCLEHQTGHKKTCCEKEKSYNLIGFRSTPRKVKTKNGKQKVYPIRMGKCRNCGEKFSFLPSFLPREKHFEIDIIGTVVRNILLFNNSIRSAFETMKDFCGIKSKETIFNWLRWIGMIHPAKLLTRAGITGSGYLHEDEGFEKEVDMRTYSVVMVEPESMLVWHADYVDRVDEKGLVKSFEKFLNEITFKVIGVSKDKWKASTNALKKVVKGIWIGFCHRHCKKNFWDSLKKYQKATGCTEQKVKELYQEFKLILDQSTNKSNFIVRLKTLEQRKECDHPFLKQRLKEIKENAAHYTMHNKRKGVTTTTFAVDNYLKIVKRKLRQVESFRDEEMTRLSFQGMATARNFVPFMSGAKNAHKSPFELAGGETFELSWIQTMNTHNAFLFTPTAF
;
A
#
# COMPACT_ATOMS: atom_id res chain seq x y z
N MET A 1 -38.02 42.04 -6.24
CA MET A 1 -36.87 42.08 -5.31
C MET A 1 -37.23 41.26 -4.10
N SER A 2 -36.92 39.96 -4.13
CA SER A 2 -37.18 39.01 -3.05
C SER A 2 -36.08 39.13 -2.00
N GLY A 3 -36.45 39.52 -0.77
CA GLY A 3 -35.55 39.55 0.37
C GLY A 3 -35.12 38.12 0.73
N ILE A 4 -33.82 37.85 0.63
CA ILE A 4 -33.22 36.66 1.24
C ILE A 4 -33.23 36.92 2.75
N ASN A 5 -33.83 36.01 3.51
CA ASN A 5 -33.93 36.07 4.95
C ASN A 5 -32.51 36.01 5.57
N VAL A 6 -32.25 36.78 6.64
CA VAL A 6 -30.91 36.88 7.25
C VAL A 6 -30.45 35.51 7.78
N ASP A 7 -31.38 34.69 8.26
CA ASP A 7 -31.11 33.31 8.72
C ASP A 7 -30.63 32.39 7.57
N ASP A 8 -31.20 32.52 6.37
CA ASP A 8 -30.80 31.72 5.21
C ASP A 8 -29.37 32.07 4.74
N ARG A 9 -28.94 33.33 4.92
CA ARG A 9 -27.55 33.75 4.62
C ARG A 9 -26.55 33.22 5.64
N ILE A 10 -26.94 33.12 6.91
CA ILE A 10 -26.06 32.60 7.97
C ILE A 10 -25.88 31.09 7.82
N GLU A 11 -26.94 30.33 7.53
CA GLU A 11 -26.83 28.88 7.25
C GLU A 11 -25.99 28.60 5.99
N PHE A 12 -26.15 29.40 4.95
CA PHE A 12 -25.40 29.25 3.70
C PHE A 12 -23.90 29.54 3.87
N SER A 13 -23.52 30.66 4.51
CA SER A 13 -22.11 31.02 4.74
C SER A 13 -21.39 30.02 5.66
N THR A 14 -22.11 29.48 6.65
CA THR A 14 -21.59 28.46 7.57
C THR A 14 -21.27 27.14 6.85
N SER A 15 -22.12 26.73 5.90
CA SER A 15 -21.90 25.53 5.08
C SER A 15 -20.69 25.67 4.14
N GLN A 16 -20.54 26.83 3.51
CA GLN A 16 -19.40 27.12 2.61
C GLN A 16 -18.08 27.20 3.37
N ASN A 17 -18.04 27.90 4.50
CA ASN A 17 -16.87 27.97 5.37
C ASN A 17 -16.43 26.57 5.83
N PHE A 18 -17.35 25.67 6.15
CA PHE A 18 -17.00 24.30 6.52
C PHE A 18 -16.32 23.51 5.41
N GLU A 19 -16.68 23.71 4.14
CA GLU A 19 -15.96 23.09 3.01
C GLU A 19 -14.57 23.70 2.81
N ILE A 20 -14.43 25.01 3.01
CA ILE A 20 -13.12 25.71 2.99
C ILE A 20 -12.21 25.16 4.09
N LEU A 21 -12.69 25.08 5.34
CA LEU A 21 -11.93 24.52 6.46
C LEU A 21 -11.52 23.06 6.22
N LYS A 22 -12.39 22.24 5.60
CA LYS A 22 -12.03 20.88 5.20
C LYS A 22 -10.88 20.85 4.19
N ASN A 23 -10.81 21.81 3.27
CA ASN A 23 -9.72 21.91 2.30
C ASN A 23 -8.43 22.39 2.98
N ILE A 24 -8.51 23.33 3.93
CA ILE A 24 -7.37 23.75 4.76
C ILE A 24 -6.81 22.55 5.56
N LEU A 25 -7.67 21.79 6.23
CA LEU A 25 -7.28 20.57 6.96
C LEU A 25 -6.57 19.54 6.05
N ARG A 26 -7.01 19.39 4.80
CA ARG A 26 -6.32 18.54 3.80
C ARG A 26 -4.95 19.11 3.46
N GLY A 27 -4.84 20.42 3.23
CA GLY A 27 -3.57 21.10 2.97
C GLY A 27 -2.57 20.88 4.10
N LEU A 28 -2.97 21.08 5.35
CA LEU A 28 -2.13 20.83 6.54
C LEU A 28 -1.68 19.36 6.65
N THR A 29 -2.57 18.42 6.33
CA THR A 29 -2.21 16.98 6.32
C THR A 29 -1.21 16.67 5.20
N MET A 30 -1.40 17.23 4.00
CA MET A 30 -0.44 17.08 2.89
C MET A 30 0.93 17.67 3.25
N LEU A 31 0.93 18.80 3.95
CA LEU A 31 2.13 19.48 4.41
C LEU A 31 2.90 18.64 5.44
N GLU A 32 2.23 18.14 6.49
CA GLU A 32 2.79 17.24 7.49
C GLU A 32 3.41 15.99 6.83
N ASN A 33 2.67 15.34 5.93
CA ASN A 33 3.14 14.16 5.21
C ASN A 33 4.35 14.46 4.35
N ALA A 34 4.37 15.63 3.70
CA ALA A 34 5.48 16.06 2.89
C ALA A 34 6.74 16.32 3.73
N LEU A 35 6.60 16.94 4.91
CA LEU A 35 7.71 17.20 5.84
C LEU A 35 8.27 15.91 6.43
N ASN A 36 7.36 15.06 6.93
CA ASN A 36 7.71 13.75 7.49
C ASN A 36 8.55 12.94 6.49
N ARG A 37 8.15 13.00 5.22
CA ARG A 37 8.85 12.31 4.16
C ARG A 37 10.16 12.96 3.77
N GLN A 38 10.25 14.29 3.75
CA GLN A 38 11.54 14.98 3.58
C GLN A 38 12.54 14.55 4.65
N MET A 39 12.09 14.39 5.89
CA MET A 39 12.95 13.88 6.96
C MET A 39 13.39 12.45 6.66
N ARG A 40 12.49 11.54 6.26
CA ARG A 40 12.85 10.17 5.83
C ARG A 40 13.73 10.13 4.58
N ASP A 41 13.70 11.16 3.73
CA ASP A 41 14.57 11.33 2.57
C ASP A 41 15.96 11.90 2.91
N ASN A 42 16.15 12.44 4.12
CA ASN A 42 17.46 12.90 4.61
C ASN A 42 18.05 11.99 5.69
N TYR A 43 17.22 11.35 6.51
CA TYR A 43 17.62 10.55 7.67
C TYR A 43 17.11 9.10 7.58
N TYR A 44 17.69 8.19 8.36
CA TYR A 44 17.28 6.77 8.41
C TYR A 44 16.36 6.46 9.59
N ASP A 45 16.42 7.28 10.64
CA ASP A 45 15.69 7.06 11.89
C ASP A 45 15.16 8.39 12.47
N PRO A 46 13.95 8.43 13.07
CA PRO A 46 13.38 9.63 13.70
C PRO A 46 14.26 10.27 14.77
N SER A 47 15.10 9.49 15.47
CA SER A 47 16.06 10.02 16.46
C SER A 47 17.11 10.96 15.85
N GLN A 48 17.24 10.98 14.52
CA GLN A 48 18.17 11.84 13.80
C GLN A 48 17.50 13.15 13.32
N TYR A 49 16.20 13.33 13.54
CA TYR A 49 15.47 14.49 13.04
C TYR A 49 15.82 15.74 13.84
N PRO A 50 15.90 16.93 13.19
CA PRO A 50 16.13 18.18 13.89
C PRO A 50 14.98 18.52 14.85
N GLU A 51 15.27 19.17 15.99
CA GLU A 51 14.21 19.59 16.94
C GLU A 51 13.15 20.48 16.29
N ASN A 52 13.55 21.37 15.37
CA ASN A 52 12.64 22.22 14.61
C ASN A 52 11.56 21.43 13.85
N PHE A 53 11.86 20.20 13.42
CA PHE A 53 10.87 19.35 12.75
C PHE A 53 9.71 19.00 13.70
N PHE A 54 10.02 18.59 14.94
CA PHE A 54 8.99 18.23 15.92
C PHE A 54 8.16 19.45 16.36
N ALA A 55 8.78 20.63 16.42
CA ALA A 55 8.06 21.87 16.68
C ALA A 55 7.04 22.17 15.56
N ILE A 56 7.43 21.99 14.29
CA ILE A 56 6.53 22.14 13.14
C ILE A 56 5.39 21.10 13.18
N GLU A 57 5.71 19.83 13.44
CA GLU A 57 4.71 18.77 13.55
C GLU A 57 3.66 19.08 14.63
N SER A 58 4.13 19.53 15.81
CA SER A 58 3.28 19.98 16.91
C SER A 58 2.38 21.16 16.49
N LEU A 59 2.92 22.15 15.79
CA LEU A 59 2.15 23.30 15.30
C LEU A 59 1.06 22.87 14.31
N ILE A 60 1.36 21.96 13.37
CA ILE A 60 0.38 21.43 12.42
C ILE A 60 -0.73 20.65 13.14
N VAL A 61 -0.39 19.81 14.12
CA VAL A 61 -1.38 19.11 14.96
C VAL A 61 -2.29 20.11 15.67
N THR A 62 -1.71 21.18 16.21
CA THR A 62 -2.43 22.25 16.92
C THR A 62 -3.40 22.97 16.00
N MET A 63 -2.94 23.42 14.83
CA MET A 63 -3.79 24.07 13.83
C MET A 63 -4.96 23.17 13.44
N ARG A 64 -4.75 21.86 13.24
CA ARG A 64 -5.84 20.91 12.91
C ARG A 64 -6.83 20.72 14.05
N GLY A 65 -6.34 20.65 15.29
CA GLY A 65 -7.18 20.58 16.49
C GLY A 65 -8.07 21.82 16.57
N TRP A 66 -7.45 23.00 16.47
CA TRP A 66 -8.16 24.27 16.54
C TRP A 66 -9.20 24.43 15.43
N LEU A 67 -8.84 24.11 14.17
CA LEU A 67 -9.77 24.09 13.04
C LEU A 67 -10.96 23.15 13.24
N SER A 68 -10.79 22.05 13.98
CA SER A 68 -11.84 21.06 14.20
C SER A 68 -12.77 21.45 15.34
N ASP A 69 -12.19 21.94 16.44
CA ASP A 69 -12.89 22.26 17.68
C ASP A 69 -13.61 23.62 17.60
N TYR A 70 -13.03 24.58 16.89
CA TYR A 70 -13.52 25.96 16.82
C TYR A 70 -14.14 26.33 15.46
N LYS A 71 -14.40 25.36 14.58
CA LYS A 71 -14.98 25.59 13.24
C LYS A 71 -16.24 26.46 13.22
N MET A 72 -17.04 26.45 14.29
CA MET A 72 -18.26 27.27 14.40
C MET A 72 -17.99 28.78 14.38
N PHE A 73 -16.75 29.19 14.65
CA PHE A 73 -16.30 30.58 14.64
C PHE A 73 -15.68 31.02 13.31
N SER A 74 -15.75 30.19 12.28
CA SER A 74 -15.14 30.46 10.96
C SER A 74 -15.67 31.70 10.26
N GLY A 75 -16.82 32.22 10.69
CA GLY A 75 -17.40 33.46 10.18
C GLY A 75 -16.90 34.73 10.87
N THR A 76 -15.92 34.64 11.77
CA THR A 76 -15.38 35.81 12.51
C THR A 76 -14.04 36.26 11.95
N GLU A 77 -13.77 37.56 12.01
CA GLU A 77 -12.53 38.16 11.49
C GLU A 77 -11.32 37.67 12.29
N ASN A 78 -11.42 37.62 13.63
CA ASN A 78 -10.38 37.09 14.51
C ASN A 78 -10.01 35.64 14.18
N TYR A 79 -10.98 34.79 13.84
CA TYR A 79 -10.70 33.40 13.51
C TYR A 79 -9.79 33.29 12.27
N SER A 80 -10.11 34.04 11.21
CA SER A 80 -9.29 34.09 9.99
C SER A 80 -7.92 34.72 10.24
N CYS A 81 -7.85 35.81 11.02
CA CYS A 81 -6.57 36.44 11.39
C CYS A 81 -5.66 35.51 12.18
N LEU A 82 -6.20 34.79 13.18
CA LEU A 82 -5.43 33.84 13.99
C LEU A 82 -4.89 32.67 13.15
N LEU A 83 -5.70 32.14 12.22
CA LEU A 83 -5.22 31.14 11.26
C LEU A 83 -4.12 31.67 10.36
N GLY A 84 -4.24 32.93 9.92
CA GLY A 84 -3.21 33.60 9.13
C GLY A 84 -1.90 33.70 9.89
N LEU A 85 -1.93 34.11 11.16
CA LEU A 85 -0.74 34.21 12.01
C LEU A 85 -0.06 32.85 12.22
N LEU A 86 -0.83 31.81 12.55
CA LEU A 86 -0.30 30.44 12.69
C LEU A 86 0.30 29.92 11.38
N LEU A 87 -0.31 30.26 10.23
CA LEU A 87 0.22 29.87 8.93
C LEU A 87 1.54 30.59 8.61
N THR A 88 1.66 31.88 8.96
CA THR A 88 2.91 32.64 8.80
C THR A 88 4.02 32.05 9.67
N GLU A 89 3.76 31.75 10.94
CA GLU A 89 4.71 31.09 11.82
C GLU A 89 5.15 29.73 11.25
N LEU A 90 4.19 28.93 10.79
CA LEU A 90 4.45 27.64 10.15
C LEU A 90 5.34 27.79 8.90
N PHE A 91 5.08 28.80 8.06
CA PHE A 91 5.89 29.10 6.88
C PHE A 91 7.34 29.42 7.25
N GLU A 92 7.55 30.27 8.26
CA GLU A 92 8.89 30.63 8.74
C GLU A 92 9.64 29.41 9.31
N MET A 93 8.97 28.61 10.14
CA MET A 93 9.57 27.40 10.71
C MET A 93 9.97 26.40 9.61
N ILE A 94 9.12 26.19 8.60
CA ILE A 94 9.41 25.30 7.47
C ILE A 94 10.61 25.80 6.66
N ASN A 95 10.69 27.10 6.37
CA ASN A 95 11.85 27.67 5.68
C ASN A 95 13.14 27.46 6.47
N ASN A 96 13.09 27.67 7.79
CA ASN A 96 14.21 27.39 8.69
C ASN A 96 14.60 25.90 8.66
N LEU A 97 13.63 24.98 8.74
CA LEU A 97 13.88 23.54 8.66
C LEU A 97 14.54 23.14 7.33
N ILE A 98 14.09 23.70 6.21
CA ILE A 98 14.64 23.37 4.88
C ILE A 98 16.08 23.89 4.74
N ASN A 99 16.40 25.04 5.33
CA ASN A 99 17.75 25.58 5.34
C ASN A 99 18.73 24.71 6.16
N ILE A 100 18.30 24.14 7.29
CA ILE A 100 19.15 23.29 8.14
C ILE A 100 19.23 21.85 7.65
N THR A 101 18.23 21.35 6.92
CA THR A 101 18.18 19.97 6.39
C THR A 101 18.96 19.80 5.08
N MET A 102 20.03 20.59 4.91
CA MET A 102 20.94 20.49 3.77
C MET A 102 21.37 19.04 3.55
N PRO A 103 21.28 18.52 2.30
CA PRO A 103 21.64 17.14 2.04
C PRO A 103 23.12 16.93 2.34
N ALA A 104 23.41 16.19 3.41
CA ALA A 104 24.73 15.62 3.60
C ALA A 104 25.11 14.77 2.37
N ASN A 105 26.41 14.56 2.13
CA ASN A 105 26.92 13.77 1.00
C ASN A 105 26.45 12.30 1.07
N GLY A 106 25.18 12.03 0.76
CA GLY A 106 24.65 10.68 0.58
C GLY A 106 25.24 10.07 -0.69
N LYS A 107 25.88 8.91 -0.53
CA LYS A 107 26.68 8.12 -1.48
C LYS A 107 25.98 7.70 -2.80
N LYS A 108 24.80 8.20 -3.13
CA LYS A 108 24.29 8.10 -4.52
C LYS A 108 25.02 9.12 -5.38
N GLN A 109 25.49 8.69 -6.55
CA GLN A 109 25.97 9.54 -7.65
C GLN A 109 24.83 10.41 -8.25
N THR A 110 24.08 11.13 -7.40
CA THR A 110 23.19 12.21 -7.82
C THR A 110 24.02 13.47 -7.68
N SER A 111 24.20 14.22 -8.78
CA SER A 111 25.03 15.41 -8.74
C SER A 111 24.47 16.40 -7.71
N LYS A 112 25.35 17.18 -7.06
CA LYS A 112 24.94 18.26 -6.14
C LYS A 112 23.86 19.14 -6.77
N GLN A 113 23.99 19.43 -8.07
CA GLN A 113 23.00 20.16 -8.86
C GLN A 113 21.63 19.48 -8.92
N GLN A 114 21.54 18.16 -9.10
CA GLN A 114 20.27 17.44 -9.09
C GLN A 114 19.60 17.43 -7.71
N LYS A 115 20.39 17.35 -6.64
CA LYS A 115 19.86 17.45 -5.26
C LYS A 115 19.32 18.85 -4.96
N VAL A 116 20.05 19.89 -5.35
CA VAL A 116 19.61 21.29 -5.22
C VAL A 116 18.37 21.56 -6.07
N ALA A 117 18.31 21.05 -7.31
CA ALA A 117 17.13 21.19 -8.17
C ALA A 117 15.91 20.47 -7.59
N ALA A 118 16.09 19.27 -7.03
CA ALA A 118 15.02 18.54 -6.35
C ALA A 118 14.52 19.32 -5.10
N GLN A 119 15.43 19.87 -4.30
CA GLN A 119 15.09 20.69 -3.13
C GLN A 119 14.36 21.99 -3.52
N LYS A 120 14.74 22.62 -4.62
CA LYS A 120 14.02 23.81 -5.14
C LYS A 120 12.62 23.45 -5.64
N SER A 121 12.48 22.35 -6.37
CA SER A 121 11.15 21.84 -6.78
C SER A 121 10.28 21.52 -5.57
N PHE A 122 10.91 20.97 -4.54
CA PHE A 122 10.26 20.64 -3.28
C PHE A 122 9.78 21.90 -2.54
N LEU A 123 10.63 22.91 -2.37
CA LEU A 123 10.25 24.22 -1.81
C LEU A 123 9.06 24.84 -2.55
N LEU A 124 9.11 24.86 -3.89
CA LEU A 124 8.01 25.36 -4.71
C LEU A 124 6.70 24.57 -4.48
N SER A 125 6.79 23.27 -4.18
CA SER A 125 5.62 22.45 -3.85
C SER A 125 5.07 22.75 -2.46
N PHE A 126 5.93 23.07 -1.48
CA PHE A 126 5.54 23.55 -0.16
C PHE A 126 4.84 24.90 -0.21
N GLU A 127 5.46 25.86 -0.88
CA GLU A 127 4.91 27.19 -1.12
C GLU A 127 3.52 27.07 -1.74
N LYS A 128 3.35 26.26 -2.79
CA LYS A 128 2.02 26.02 -3.39
C LYS A 128 0.98 25.43 -2.44
N ILE A 129 1.36 24.59 -1.48
CA ILE A 129 0.43 24.05 -0.49
C ILE A 129 0.05 25.15 0.50
N LEU A 130 1.03 25.91 0.97
CA LEU A 130 0.84 27.03 1.91
C LEU A 130 0.01 28.15 1.26
N ASP A 131 0.28 28.51 0.01
CA ASP A 131 -0.49 29.47 -0.78
C ASP A 131 -1.96 29.03 -0.92
N LYS A 132 -2.21 27.74 -1.14
CA LYS A 132 -3.57 27.19 -1.19
C LYS A 132 -4.27 27.26 0.16
N ILE A 133 -3.55 27.07 1.26
CA ILE A 133 -4.09 27.22 2.61
C ILE A 133 -4.40 28.71 2.87
N ALA A 134 -3.48 29.61 2.53
CA ALA A 134 -3.65 31.05 2.65
C ALA A 134 -4.86 31.54 1.87
N ALA A 135 -4.96 31.19 0.59
CA ALA A 135 -6.13 31.50 -0.24
C ALA A 135 -7.44 30.91 0.33
N GLY A 136 -7.35 29.75 0.97
CA GLY A 136 -8.47 29.16 1.72
C GLY A 136 -8.90 30.04 2.88
N ILE A 137 -7.96 30.49 3.72
CA ILE A 137 -8.22 31.38 4.87
C ILE A 137 -8.83 32.71 4.39
N GLU A 138 -8.27 33.30 3.34
CA GLU A 138 -8.76 34.56 2.75
C GLU A 138 -10.17 34.42 2.16
N SER A 139 -10.54 33.22 1.72
CA SER A 139 -11.88 32.94 1.17
C SER A 139 -12.96 32.69 2.23
N LEU A 140 -12.62 32.67 3.52
CA LEU A 140 -13.61 32.51 4.60
C LEU A 140 -14.56 33.71 4.63
N GLU A 141 -15.85 33.44 4.55
CA GLU A 141 -16.89 34.46 4.59
C GLU A 141 -17.05 35.00 6.02
N ILE A 142 -16.80 36.29 6.19
CA ILE A 142 -16.92 36.98 7.47
C ILE A 142 -18.33 37.56 7.62
N VAL A 143 -19.01 37.21 8.70
CA VAL A 143 -20.36 37.70 9.03
C VAL A 143 -20.24 38.79 10.09
N LYS A 144 -20.40 40.06 9.71
CA LYS A 144 -20.35 41.20 10.64
C LYS A 144 -21.73 41.41 11.28
N THR A 145 -21.89 40.99 12.53
CA THR A 145 -23.09 41.23 13.35
C THR A 145 -22.66 41.73 14.73
N ASP A 146 -23.54 42.42 15.48
CA ASP A 146 -23.19 42.85 16.85
C ASP A 146 -22.82 41.67 17.77
N MET A 147 -23.37 40.48 17.46
CA MET A 147 -23.04 39.22 18.13
C MET A 147 -21.64 38.72 17.75
N SER A 148 -21.17 38.95 16.51
CA SER A 148 -19.82 38.55 16.08
C SER A 148 -18.73 39.29 16.86
N ILE A 149 -18.95 40.57 17.20
CA ILE A 149 -18.01 41.39 17.98
C ILE A 149 -17.84 40.88 19.43
N GLN A 150 -18.91 40.34 20.03
CA GLN A 150 -18.81 39.73 21.37
C GLN A 150 -18.17 38.34 21.34
N ILE A 151 -18.49 37.56 20.30
CA ILE A 151 -17.88 36.24 20.06
C ILE A 151 -16.37 36.37 19.79
N GLU A 152 -15.93 37.43 19.11
CA GLU A 152 -14.52 37.72 18.80
C GLU A 152 -13.62 37.76 20.05
N LYS A 153 -14.11 38.32 21.17
CA LYS A 153 -13.36 38.35 22.43
C LYS A 153 -13.24 36.97 23.08
N LEU A 154 -14.29 36.15 22.96
CA LEU A 154 -14.30 34.78 23.48
C LEU A 154 -13.38 33.85 22.68
N VAL A 155 -13.35 34.01 21.36
CA VAL A 155 -12.45 33.26 20.46
C VAL A 155 -10.99 33.54 20.80
N GLN A 156 -10.62 34.80 21.01
CA GLN A 156 -9.26 35.19 21.40
C GLN A 156 -8.85 34.58 22.75
N GLN A 157 -9.73 34.67 23.76
CA GLN A 157 -9.45 34.12 25.09
C GLN A 157 -9.33 32.60 25.10
N GLU A 158 -10.19 31.89 24.34
CA GLU A 158 -10.08 30.43 24.22
C GLU A 158 -8.85 30.00 23.40
N PHE A 159 -8.46 30.79 22.39
CA PHE A 159 -7.21 30.56 21.68
C PHE A 159 -6.00 30.67 22.61
N GLU A 160 -5.91 31.74 23.41
CA GLU A 160 -4.82 31.94 24.39
C GLU A 160 -4.77 30.83 25.44
N LYS A 161 -5.93 30.38 25.94
CA LYS A 161 -6.01 29.22 26.86
C LYS A 161 -5.57 27.92 26.17
N HIS A 162 -5.95 27.72 24.92
CA HIS A 162 -5.56 26.55 24.15
C HIS A 162 -4.04 26.52 23.97
N CYS A 163 -3.42 27.64 23.57
CA CYS A 163 -1.97 27.79 23.48
C CYS A 163 -1.26 27.59 24.84
N ALA A 164 -1.83 28.08 25.93
CA ALA A 164 -1.26 27.91 27.27
C ALA A 164 -1.34 26.46 27.81
N ALA A 165 -2.37 25.70 27.41
CA ALA A 165 -2.52 24.29 27.77
C ALA A 165 -1.49 23.37 27.08
N MET A 166 -0.85 23.84 26.00
CA MET A 166 0.15 23.09 25.22
C MET A 166 1.42 22.75 26.01
N ASN A 167 1.75 23.49 27.07
CA ASN A 167 2.94 23.22 27.89
C ASN A 167 2.79 22.02 28.85
N LYS A 168 1.65 21.31 28.84
CA LYS A 168 1.36 20.24 29.82
C LYS A 168 0.83 18.93 29.23
N ALA A 169 0.60 18.82 27.93
CA ALA A 169 -0.09 17.67 27.36
C ALA A 169 0.83 16.84 26.46
N ASP A 170 1.71 16.07 27.10
CA ASP A 170 2.43 15.00 26.41
C ASP A 170 1.82 13.63 26.76
N LYS A 171 1.44 12.90 25.70
CA LYS A 171 1.15 11.46 25.63
C LYS A 171 -0.03 10.91 26.44
N LYS A 172 -1.19 10.82 25.77
CA LYS A 172 -2.11 9.68 25.95
C LYS A 172 -2.59 9.15 24.60
N GLU A 173 -1.80 8.28 24.00
CA GLU A 173 -2.31 7.36 22.98
C GLU A 173 -3.32 6.43 23.64
N LYS A 174 -4.60 6.58 23.24
CA LYS A 174 -5.64 5.61 23.58
C LYS A 174 -5.35 4.32 22.81
N LYS A 175 -4.71 3.35 23.47
CA LYS A 175 -4.67 1.97 22.99
C LYS A 175 -6.11 1.45 22.85
N ALA A 176 -6.53 1.22 21.62
CA ALA A 176 -7.77 0.52 21.36
C ALA A 176 -7.68 -0.89 21.99
N PRO A 177 -8.69 -1.33 22.75
CA PRO A 177 -8.67 -2.68 23.31
C PRO A 177 -8.79 -3.70 22.18
N VAL A 178 -7.67 -4.35 21.84
CA VAL A 178 -7.64 -5.46 20.89
C VAL A 178 -8.31 -6.67 21.56
N SER A 179 -9.39 -7.12 20.95
CA SER A 179 -10.07 -8.36 21.30
C SER A 179 -9.11 -9.55 21.15
N SER A 180 -8.73 -10.18 22.26
CA SER A 180 -7.96 -11.45 22.27
C SER A 180 -8.74 -12.64 21.67
N ARG A 181 -9.95 -12.43 21.14
CA ARG A 181 -10.83 -13.46 20.57
C ARG A 181 -10.48 -13.82 19.13
N GLY A 182 -9.65 -13.02 18.46
CA GLY A 182 -9.22 -13.26 17.07
C GLY A 182 -8.62 -14.65 16.91
N GLU A 183 -7.70 -15.05 17.78
CA GLU A 183 -7.02 -16.34 17.69
C GLU A 183 -7.94 -17.54 18.01
N LYS A 184 -9.04 -17.34 18.74
CA LYS A 184 -10.00 -18.38 19.15
C LYS A 184 -11.25 -18.46 18.27
N THR A 185 -11.15 -17.99 17.04
CA THR A 185 -12.20 -18.13 16.02
C THR A 185 -11.70 -19.00 14.88
N ILE A 186 -12.46 -20.03 14.52
CA ILE A 186 -12.19 -20.93 13.40
C ILE A 186 -13.17 -20.58 12.29
N ILE A 187 -12.65 -20.30 11.10
CA ILE A 187 -13.46 -20.09 9.90
C ILE A 187 -13.52 -21.41 9.14
N PHE A 188 -14.71 -21.81 8.70
CA PHE A 188 -14.89 -23.00 7.88
C PHE A 188 -15.56 -22.64 6.55
N PRO A 189 -15.27 -23.39 5.48
CA PRO A 189 -15.85 -23.13 4.17
C PRO A 189 -17.36 -23.39 4.20
N PHE A 190 -18.15 -22.34 3.94
CA PHE A 190 -19.60 -22.43 3.82
C PHE A 190 -20.10 -21.20 3.06
N SER A 191 -20.68 -21.40 1.88
CA SER A 191 -21.06 -20.31 0.96
C SER A 191 -22.50 -19.83 1.14
N ASP A 192 -23.39 -20.69 1.63
CA ASP A 192 -24.84 -20.49 1.60
C ASP A 192 -25.41 -20.12 2.99
N PRO A 193 -25.89 -18.88 3.20
CA PRO A 193 -26.44 -18.48 4.48
C PRO A 193 -27.72 -19.21 4.88
N GLU A 194 -28.54 -19.67 3.94
CA GLU A 194 -29.82 -20.33 4.21
C GLU A 194 -29.58 -21.77 4.67
N LYS A 195 -28.72 -22.51 3.94
CA LYS A 195 -28.29 -23.85 4.36
C LYS A 195 -27.53 -23.84 5.69
N TYR A 196 -26.90 -22.72 6.05
CA TYR A 196 -26.20 -22.60 7.33
C TYR A 196 -27.18 -22.67 8.50
N GLU A 197 -28.33 -22.00 8.42
CA GLU A 197 -29.35 -22.00 9.48
C GLU A 197 -29.92 -23.40 9.74
N GLU A 198 -30.11 -24.19 8.69
CA GLU A 198 -30.48 -25.61 8.80
C GLU A 198 -29.38 -26.43 9.49
N SER A 199 -28.14 -26.28 9.01
CA SER A 199 -27.00 -27.08 9.49
C SER A 199 -26.64 -26.79 10.95
N ILE A 200 -26.83 -25.55 11.40
CA ILE A 200 -26.40 -25.14 12.74
C ILE A 200 -27.42 -25.49 13.83
N SER A 201 -28.67 -25.74 13.44
CA SER A 201 -29.73 -26.11 14.37
C SER A 201 -29.52 -27.53 14.93
N SER A 202 -28.95 -28.44 14.15
CA SER A 202 -28.65 -29.83 14.58
C SER A 202 -27.18 -30.01 14.97
N PRO A 203 -26.87 -30.38 16.24
CA PRO A 203 -25.49 -30.70 16.66
C PRO A 203 -24.84 -31.80 15.82
N LYS A 204 -25.63 -32.81 15.41
CA LYS A 204 -25.17 -33.95 14.62
C LYS A 204 -24.77 -33.51 13.21
N LEU A 205 -25.67 -32.79 12.51
CA LEU A 205 -25.38 -32.27 11.17
C LEU A 205 -24.21 -31.29 11.17
N PHE A 206 -24.09 -30.45 12.21
CA PHE A 206 -22.95 -29.55 12.33
C PHE A 206 -21.63 -30.30 12.49
N ARG A 207 -21.61 -31.40 13.25
CA ARG A 207 -20.40 -32.23 13.37
C ARG A 207 -20.04 -32.85 12.01
N GLU A 208 -20.99 -33.54 11.38
CA GLU A 208 -20.78 -34.25 10.12
C GLU A 208 -20.38 -33.32 8.98
N LYS A 209 -21.02 -32.15 8.86
CA LYS A 209 -20.75 -31.20 7.76
C LYS A 209 -19.57 -30.29 8.02
N VAL A 210 -19.33 -29.88 9.27
CA VAL A 210 -18.31 -28.89 9.62
C VAL A 210 -17.14 -29.51 10.34
N LEU A 211 -17.36 -30.03 11.56
CA LEU A 211 -16.24 -30.44 12.42
C LEU A 211 -15.40 -31.57 11.83
N ASP A 212 -16.03 -32.54 11.18
CA ASP A 212 -15.35 -33.70 10.62
C ASP A 212 -14.56 -33.34 9.34
N ASN A 213 -14.89 -32.20 8.71
CA ASN A 213 -14.21 -31.67 7.52
C ASN A 213 -13.30 -30.47 7.83
N LEU A 214 -13.09 -30.13 9.11
CA LEU A 214 -12.22 -29.00 9.48
C LEU A 214 -10.76 -29.35 9.20
N CYS A 215 -10.11 -28.58 8.33
CA CYS A 215 -8.65 -28.64 8.19
C CYS A 215 -7.97 -28.21 9.51
N LEU A 216 -7.15 -29.09 10.09
CA LEU A 216 -6.56 -28.95 11.43
C LEU A 216 -5.19 -28.25 11.45
N GLU A 217 -4.57 -28.07 10.27
CA GLU A 217 -3.17 -27.64 10.11
C GLU A 217 -2.93 -26.19 10.55
N HIS A 218 -3.97 -25.33 10.56
CA HIS A 218 -3.79 -23.88 10.76
C HIS A 218 -4.70 -23.25 11.83
N GLN A 219 -4.93 -23.98 12.92
CA GLN A 219 -5.75 -23.49 14.03
C GLN A 219 -4.87 -22.85 15.11
N THR A 220 -4.78 -21.52 15.09
CA THR A 220 -4.19 -20.68 16.13
C THR A 220 -5.05 -20.67 17.41
N GLY A 221 -4.53 -20.13 18.52
CA GLY A 221 -5.29 -19.94 19.76
C GLY A 221 -5.39 -21.16 20.69
N HIS A 222 -4.83 -22.30 20.29
CA HIS A 222 -4.61 -23.45 21.18
C HIS A 222 -3.40 -23.24 22.10
N LYS A 223 -3.36 -23.98 23.22
CA LYS A 223 -2.16 -24.04 24.07
C LYS A 223 -1.01 -24.74 23.33
N LYS A 224 0.24 -24.35 23.60
CA LYS A 224 1.44 -24.95 22.99
C LYS A 224 1.54 -26.47 23.16
N THR A 225 0.91 -27.01 24.20
CA THR A 225 0.88 -28.45 24.49
C THR A 225 -0.18 -29.22 23.68
N CYS A 226 -0.99 -28.55 22.86
CA CYS A 226 -2.01 -29.19 22.04
C CYS A 226 -1.39 -29.76 20.77
N CYS A 227 -1.35 -31.10 20.65
CA CYS A 227 -0.89 -31.77 19.42
C CYS A 227 -1.80 -31.41 18.23
N GLU A 228 -1.19 -31.07 17.08
CA GLU A 228 -1.91 -30.64 15.87
C GLU A 228 -2.68 -31.77 15.17
N LYS A 229 -2.24 -33.02 15.35
CA LYS A 229 -2.77 -34.20 14.64
C LYS A 229 -4.04 -34.81 15.25
N GLU A 230 -4.46 -34.36 16.43
CA GLU A 230 -5.59 -34.96 17.20
C GLU A 230 -6.63 -33.92 17.65
N LYS A 231 -6.65 -32.74 16.99
CA LYS A 231 -7.57 -31.66 17.34
C LYS A 231 -9.02 -32.08 17.08
N SER A 232 -9.74 -32.42 18.15
CA SER A 232 -11.16 -32.72 18.13
C SER A 232 -11.92 -31.80 19.08
N TYR A 233 -13.21 -31.60 18.81
CA TYR A 233 -14.03 -30.60 19.48
C TYR A 233 -15.31 -31.18 20.08
N ASN A 234 -15.59 -30.80 21.33
CA ASN A 234 -16.89 -30.99 21.95
C ASN A 234 -17.71 -29.72 21.76
N LEU A 235 -18.89 -29.84 21.17
CA LEU A 235 -19.82 -28.72 21.07
C LEU A 235 -20.31 -28.33 22.46
N ILE A 236 -20.22 -27.05 22.80
CA ILE A 236 -20.59 -26.50 24.12
C ILE A 236 -21.71 -25.45 24.02
N GLY A 237 -22.53 -25.57 22.97
CA GLY A 237 -23.65 -24.66 22.70
C GLY A 237 -23.29 -23.54 21.72
N PHE A 238 -23.82 -22.35 22.00
CA PHE A 238 -23.73 -21.17 21.13
C PHE A 238 -23.05 -20.01 21.83
N ARG A 239 -22.58 -19.04 21.04
CA ARG A 239 -22.20 -17.74 21.59
C ARG A 239 -23.40 -17.07 22.26
N SER A 240 -23.15 -16.42 23.40
CA SER A 240 -24.16 -15.61 24.10
C SER A 240 -24.70 -14.47 23.24
N THR A 241 -23.87 -13.93 22.34
CA THR A 241 -24.27 -12.91 21.38
C THR A 241 -24.15 -13.46 19.96
N PRO A 242 -25.27 -13.61 19.22
CA PRO A 242 -25.23 -14.02 17.82
C PRO A 242 -24.60 -12.92 16.96
N ARG A 243 -24.14 -13.29 15.75
CA ARG A 243 -23.57 -12.31 14.81
C ARG A 243 -24.67 -11.58 14.07
N LYS A 244 -24.68 -10.27 14.25
CA LYS A 244 -25.56 -9.35 13.53
C LYS A 244 -24.80 -8.77 12.34
N VAL A 245 -25.31 -8.98 11.14
CA VAL A 245 -24.65 -8.59 9.89
C VAL A 245 -25.62 -7.87 8.97
N LYS A 246 -25.18 -6.72 8.43
CA LYS A 246 -25.87 -5.98 7.40
C LYS A 246 -25.66 -6.61 6.04
N THR A 247 -26.77 -6.86 5.37
CA THR A 247 -26.85 -7.45 4.03
C THR A 247 -26.84 -6.39 2.94
N LYS A 248 -26.76 -6.81 1.68
CA LYS A 248 -26.79 -5.92 0.50
C LYS A 248 -28.01 -4.99 0.47
N ASN A 249 -29.14 -5.38 1.05
CA ASN A 249 -30.37 -4.59 1.08
C ASN A 249 -30.47 -3.66 2.30
N GLY A 250 -29.36 -3.44 3.02
CA GLY A 250 -29.32 -2.66 4.26
C GLY A 250 -29.96 -3.34 5.47
N LYS A 251 -30.71 -4.44 5.26
CA LYS A 251 -31.34 -5.24 6.33
C LYS A 251 -30.29 -5.95 7.16
N GLN A 252 -30.55 -6.06 8.46
CA GLN A 252 -29.71 -6.81 9.39
C GLN A 252 -30.21 -8.25 9.55
N LYS A 253 -29.36 -9.23 9.30
CA LYS A 253 -29.60 -10.64 9.61
C LYS A 253 -28.84 -11.06 10.87
N VAL A 254 -29.37 -12.06 11.56
CA VAL A 254 -28.83 -12.57 12.83
C VAL A 254 -28.45 -14.03 12.67
N TYR A 255 -27.17 -14.33 12.85
CA TYR A 255 -26.63 -15.68 12.70
C TYR A 255 -26.18 -16.23 14.07
N PRO A 256 -26.77 -17.34 14.55
CA PRO A 256 -26.24 -18.02 15.72
C PRO A 256 -24.85 -18.56 15.39
N ILE A 257 -23.94 -18.57 16.38
CA ILE A 257 -22.56 -19.05 16.19
C ILE A 257 -22.30 -20.21 17.14
N ARG A 258 -21.92 -21.36 16.60
CA ARG A 258 -21.63 -22.56 17.37
C ARG A 258 -20.29 -22.42 18.11
N MET A 259 -20.24 -22.94 19.33
CA MET A 259 -19.04 -22.95 20.17
C MET A 259 -18.54 -24.38 20.36
N GLY A 260 -17.22 -24.55 20.31
CA GLY A 260 -16.55 -25.81 20.63
C GLY A 260 -15.51 -25.65 21.73
N LYS A 261 -15.31 -26.69 22.51
CA LYS A 261 -14.18 -26.85 23.41
C LYS A 261 -13.23 -27.88 22.83
N CYS A 262 -11.97 -27.53 22.64
CA CYS A 262 -10.95 -28.49 22.23
C CYS A 262 -10.86 -29.59 23.28
N ARG A 263 -10.88 -30.86 22.85
CA ARG A 263 -10.77 -32.01 23.76
C ARG A 263 -9.41 -32.11 24.44
N ASN A 264 -8.36 -31.68 23.74
CA ASN A 264 -6.99 -31.78 24.22
C ASN A 264 -6.63 -30.61 25.16
N CYS A 265 -6.62 -29.36 24.67
CA CYS A 265 -6.17 -28.23 25.48
C CYS A 265 -7.27 -27.54 26.32
N GLY A 266 -8.54 -27.90 26.09
CA GLY A 266 -9.69 -27.32 26.79
C GLY A 266 -10.06 -25.90 26.37
N GLU A 267 -9.36 -25.30 25.41
CA GLU A 267 -9.67 -23.96 24.91
C GLU A 267 -11.01 -23.90 24.17
N LYS A 268 -11.69 -22.77 24.30
CA LYS A 268 -13.01 -22.54 23.69
C LYS A 268 -12.87 -21.76 22.40
N PHE A 269 -13.52 -22.24 21.35
CA PHE A 269 -13.47 -21.69 20.01
C PHE A 269 -14.88 -21.36 19.51
N SER A 270 -14.99 -20.30 18.72
CA SER A 270 -16.18 -20.03 17.90
C SER A 270 -15.95 -20.49 16.47
N PHE A 271 -16.92 -21.22 15.92
CA PHE A 271 -16.92 -21.65 14.52
C PHE A 271 -17.77 -20.71 13.68
N LEU A 272 -17.15 -20.01 12.73
CA LEU A 272 -17.79 -19.05 11.86
C LEU A 272 -17.80 -19.57 10.41
N PRO A 273 -18.92 -19.51 9.69
CA PRO A 273 -18.92 -19.79 8.25
C PRO A 273 -18.16 -18.70 7.48
N SER A 274 -17.58 -19.06 6.33
CA SER A 274 -16.74 -18.18 5.51
C SER A 274 -17.44 -16.92 4.99
N PHE A 275 -18.77 -16.95 4.80
CA PHE A 275 -19.54 -15.75 4.43
C PHE A 275 -19.65 -14.69 5.56
N LEU A 276 -19.31 -15.06 6.81
CA LEU A 276 -19.25 -14.14 7.93
C LEU A 276 -17.80 -13.68 8.19
N PRO A 277 -17.49 -12.39 8.03
CA PRO A 277 -16.15 -11.89 8.34
C PRO A 277 -15.91 -11.84 9.85
N ARG A 278 -14.66 -11.98 10.28
CA ARG A 278 -14.26 -11.81 11.69
C ARG A 278 -14.55 -10.38 12.16
N GLU A 279 -15.32 -10.24 13.24
CA GLU A 279 -15.56 -8.97 13.96
C GLU A 279 -16.08 -7.78 13.10
N LYS A 280 -16.62 -8.01 11.89
CA LYS A 280 -17.29 -6.98 11.09
C LYS A 280 -18.81 -7.12 11.09
N HIS A 281 -19.50 -6.01 10.84
CA HIS A 281 -20.96 -5.93 10.85
C HIS A 281 -21.59 -5.97 9.45
N PHE A 282 -20.82 -6.28 8.41
CA PHE A 282 -21.27 -6.30 7.02
C PHE A 282 -20.98 -7.67 6.41
N GLU A 283 -21.80 -8.11 5.46
CA GLU A 283 -21.55 -9.34 4.70
C GLU A 283 -20.18 -9.25 4.02
N ILE A 284 -19.47 -10.37 3.99
CA ILE A 284 -18.10 -10.36 3.49
C ILE A 284 -18.03 -9.99 2.01
N ASP A 285 -19.04 -10.33 1.21
CA ASP A 285 -19.09 -10.00 -0.21
C ASP A 285 -19.29 -8.50 -0.47
N ILE A 286 -19.93 -7.77 0.46
CA ILE A 286 -19.99 -6.30 0.42
C ILE A 286 -18.58 -5.74 0.60
N ILE A 287 -17.88 -6.20 1.64
CA ILE A 287 -16.51 -5.78 1.94
C ILE A 287 -15.58 -6.11 0.76
N GLY A 288 -15.67 -7.33 0.25
CA GLY A 288 -14.92 -7.81 -0.90
C GLY A 288 -15.14 -6.92 -2.11
N THR A 289 -16.38 -6.66 -2.49
CA THR A 289 -16.70 -5.81 -3.66
C THR A 289 -16.08 -4.42 -3.53
N VAL A 290 -16.25 -3.78 -2.38
CA VAL A 290 -15.70 -2.44 -2.11
C VAL A 290 -14.18 -2.44 -2.20
N VAL A 291 -13.53 -3.38 -1.51
CA VAL A 291 -12.06 -3.40 -1.46
C VAL A 291 -11.44 -3.80 -2.79
N ARG A 292 -12.02 -4.76 -3.52
CA ARG A 292 -11.62 -5.12 -4.88
C ARG A 292 -11.66 -3.90 -5.81
N ASN A 293 -12.74 -3.13 -5.76
CA ASN A 293 -12.90 -1.95 -6.61
C ASN A 293 -11.92 -0.85 -6.26
N ILE A 294 -11.68 -0.61 -4.96
CA ILE A 294 -10.70 0.39 -4.51
C ILE A 294 -9.27 -0.02 -4.90
N LEU A 295 -8.87 -1.25 -4.60
CA LEU A 295 -7.48 -1.70 -4.72
C LEU A 295 -7.08 -2.06 -6.15
N LEU A 296 -7.99 -2.65 -6.94
CA LEU A 296 -7.64 -3.19 -8.27
C LEU A 296 -8.26 -2.39 -9.43
N PHE A 297 -9.39 -1.71 -9.23
CA PHE A 297 -10.13 -1.02 -10.30
C PHE A 297 -10.13 0.50 -10.21
N ASN A 298 -9.32 1.09 -9.32
CA ASN A 298 -9.18 2.54 -9.19
C ASN A 298 -10.50 3.23 -8.81
N ASN A 299 -11.32 2.64 -7.94
CA ASN A 299 -12.34 3.43 -7.26
C ASN A 299 -11.68 4.25 -6.13
N SER A 300 -12.13 5.49 -5.96
CA SER A 300 -11.75 6.30 -4.81
C SER A 300 -12.56 5.89 -3.58
N ILE A 301 -12.03 6.13 -2.38
CA ILE A 301 -12.75 5.87 -1.14
C ILE A 301 -14.02 6.73 -1.06
N ARG A 302 -13.98 7.96 -1.59
CA ARG A 302 -15.16 8.83 -1.68
C ARG A 302 -16.23 8.20 -2.55
N SER A 303 -15.88 7.77 -3.77
CA SER A 303 -16.83 7.11 -4.67
C SER A 303 -17.42 5.85 -4.03
N ALA A 304 -16.58 5.00 -3.42
CA ALA A 304 -17.06 3.83 -2.70
C ALA A 304 -17.99 4.20 -1.53
N PHE A 305 -17.68 5.24 -0.77
CA PHE A 305 -18.53 5.69 0.33
C PHE A 305 -19.90 6.16 -0.15
N GLU A 306 -19.97 7.03 -1.16
CA GLU A 306 -21.25 7.52 -1.68
C GLU A 306 -22.11 6.35 -2.18
N THR A 307 -21.54 5.42 -2.96
CA THR A 307 -22.27 4.24 -3.43
C THR A 307 -22.79 3.37 -2.28
N MET A 308 -21.98 3.14 -1.26
CA MET A 308 -22.34 2.21 -0.18
C MET A 308 -23.21 2.85 0.91
N LYS A 309 -23.22 4.18 1.03
CA LYS A 309 -24.09 4.93 1.93
C LYS A 309 -25.55 4.64 1.59
N ASP A 310 -25.90 4.75 0.32
CA ASP A 310 -27.27 4.53 -0.15
C ASP A 310 -27.63 3.05 -0.21
N PHE A 311 -26.67 2.19 -0.60
CA PHE A 311 -26.95 0.78 -0.83
C PHE A 311 -27.05 -0.05 0.46
N CYS A 312 -26.19 0.19 1.46
CA CYS A 312 -26.16 -0.63 2.68
C CYS A 312 -26.04 0.18 3.99
N GLY A 313 -26.17 1.50 3.92
CA GLY A 313 -26.17 2.38 5.09
C GLY A 313 -24.81 2.42 5.80
N ILE A 314 -23.71 2.51 5.04
CA ILE A 314 -22.40 2.86 5.64
C ILE A 314 -22.47 4.29 6.14
N LYS A 315 -22.13 4.49 7.43
CA LYS A 315 -22.20 5.81 8.09
C LYS A 315 -20.91 6.64 7.96
N SER A 316 -19.77 6.01 7.67
CA SER A 316 -18.48 6.72 7.62
C SER A 316 -17.49 6.13 6.62
N LYS A 317 -16.61 7.00 6.10
CA LYS A 317 -15.42 6.59 5.30
C LYS A 317 -14.43 5.77 6.14
N GLU A 318 -14.38 6.01 7.45
CA GLU A 318 -13.49 5.28 8.37
C GLU A 318 -13.81 3.76 8.39
N THR A 319 -15.08 3.39 8.21
CA THR A 319 -15.45 1.97 8.02
C THR A 319 -14.73 1.34 6.82
N ILE A 320 -14.62 2.06 5.71
CA ILE A 320 -13.94 1.59 4.50
C ILE A 320 -12.42 1.55 4.73
N PHE A 321 -11.84 2.57 5.38
CA PHE A 321 -10.43 2.55 5.77
C PHE A 321 -10.10 1.33 6.64
N ASN A 322 -10.96 1.01 7.61
CA ASN A 322 -10.80 -0.17 8.45
C ASN A 322 -10.85 -1.48 7.66
N TRP A 323 -11.57 -1.55 6.53
CA TRP A 323 -11.54 -2.72 5.65
C TRP A 323 -10.26 -2.81 4.83
N LEU A 324 -9.72 -1.66 4.38
CA LEU A 324 -8.44 -1.61 3.68
C LEU A 324 -7.29 -2.02 4.60
N ARG A 325 -7.24 -1.48 5.83
CA ARG A 325 -6.30 -1.93 6.88
C ARG A 325 -6.40 -3.42 7.10
N TRP A 326 -7.62 -3.91 7.26
CA TRP A 326 -7.91 -5.31 7.55
C TRP A 326 -7.40 -6.27 6.46
N ILE A 327 -7.59 -5.93 5.18
CA ILE A 327 -7.07 -6.73 4.06
C ILE A 327 -5.55 -6.64 3.90
N GLY A 328 -4.94 -5.52 4.30
CA GLY A 328 -3.50 -5.31 4.22
C GLY A 328 -2.69 -5.76 5.44
N MET A 329 -3.34 -6.12 6.54
CA MET A 329 -2.70 -6.31 7.85
C MET A 329 -1.71 -7.47 7.87
N ILE A 330 -2.05 -8.57 7.20
CA ILE A 330 -1.19 -9.74 7.09
C ILE A 330 -0.37 -9.62 5.81
N HIS A 331 0.96 -9.74 5.94
CA HIS A 331 1.86 -9.75 4.79
C HIS A 331 1.46 -10.85 3.78
N PRO A 332 1.42 -10.59 2.46
CA PRO A 332 0.95 -11.55 1.46
C PRO A 332 1.68 -12.91 1.53
N ALA A 333 3.00 -12.92 1.67
CA ALA A 333 3.76 -14.16 1.88
C ALA A 333 3.28 -14.98 3.09
N LYS A 334 3.04 -14.33 4.23
CA LYS A 334 2.57 -14.99 5.45
C LYS A 334 1.23 -15.67 5.22
N LEU A 335 0.32 -14.98 4.53
CA LEU A 335 -1.00 -15.52 4.19
C LEU A 335 -0.88 -16.72 3.24
N LEU A 336 -0.10 -16.61 2.16
CA LEU A 336 0.09 -17.70 1.20
C LEU A 336 0.72 -18.93 1.86
N THR A 337 1.77 -18.73 2.66
CA THR A 337 2.42 -19.78 3.45
C THR A 337 1.43 -20.47 4.40
N ARG A 338 0.57 -19.69 5.09
CA ARG A 338 -0.48 -20.22 5.97
C ARG A 338 -1.63 -20.90 5.23
N ALA A 339 -1.74 -20.71 3.92
CA ALA A 339 -2.72 -21.37 3.09
C ALA A 339 -2.13 -22.63 2.42
N GLY A 340 -0.96 -23.09 2.89
CA GLY A 340 -0.26 -24.27 2.35
C GLY A 340 0.49 -24.03 1.03
N ILE A 341 0.52 -22.78 0.52
CA ILE A 341 1.20 -22.49 -0.74
C ILE A 341 2.70 -22.46 -0.53
N THR A 342 3.42 -23.20 -1.39
CA THR A 342 4.88 -23.19 -1.46
C THR A 342 5.32 -22.60 -2.79
N GLY A 343 6.19 -21.59 -2.76
CA GLY A 343 6.75 -21.01 -3.98
C GLY A 343 7.79 -21.91 -4.64
N SER A 344 7.94 -21.75 -5.96
CA SER A 344 8.96 -22.43 -6.79
C SER A 344 10.40 -22.04 -6.46
N GLY A 345 10.59 -20.97 -5.68
CA GLY A 345 11.89 -20.36 -5.42
C GLY A 345 12.40 -19.44 -6.53
N TYR A 346 11.62 -19.23 -7.60
CA TYR A 346 11.94 -18.31 -8.68
C TYR A 346 10.98 -17.13 -8.74
N LEU A 347 11.51 -15.91 -8.75
CA LEU A 347 10.71 -14.69 -8.65
C LEU A 347 11.10 -13.67 -9.72
N HIS A 348 10.15 -12.82 -10.07
CA HIS A 348 10.40 -11.55 -10.73
C HIS A 348 10.45 -10.46 -9.68
N GLU A 349 11.49 -9.64 -9.71
CA GLU A 349 11.62 -8.48 -8.84
C GLU A 349 11.74 -7.20 -9.67
N ASP A 350 11.04 -6.16 -9.21
CA ASP A 350 11.17 -4.81 -9.75
C ASP A 350 10.69 -3.78 -8.71
N GLU A 351 11.16 -2.55 -8.88
CA GLU A 351 10.77 -1.42 -8.05
C GLU A 351 9.93 -0.42 -8.86
N GLY A 352 8.70 -0.19 -8.40
CA GLY A 352 7.86 0.88 -8.89
C GLY A 352 8.16 2.19 -8.15
N PHE A 353 7.99 3.32 -8.82
CA PHE A 353 7.82 4.59 -8.13
C PHE A 353 6.82 5.48 -8.85
N GLU A 354 6.17 6.35 -8.09
CA GLU A 354 5.40 7.49 -8.59
C GLU A 354 5.79 8.74 -7.78
N LYS A 355 5.49 9.94 -8.29
CA LYS A 355 5.73 11.18 -7.55
C LYS A 355 4.49 11.60 -6.77
N GLU A 356 4.69 12.00 -5.53
CA GLU A 356 3.70 12.63 -4.64
C GLU A 356 4.38 13.86 -4.03
N VAL A 357 3.81 15.05 -4.26
CA VAL A 357 4.40 16.34 -3.83
C VAL A 357 5.89 16.43 -4.21
N ASP A 358 6.20 16.11 -5.47
CA ASP A 358 7.57 16.01 -6.03
C ASP A 358 8.54 14.97 -5.42
N MET A 359 8.14 14.25 -4.37
CA MET A 359 8.92 13.14 -3.78
C MET A 359 8.52 11.79 -4.36
N ARG A 360 9.43 10.80 -4.39
CA ARG A 360 9.21 9.50 -5.04
C ARG A 360 8.72 8.43 -4.06
N THR A 361 7.55 7.85 -4.29
CA THR A 361 6.93 6.81 -3.44
C THR A 361 7.33 5.50 -4.05
N TYR A 362 8.10 4.67 -3.34
CA TYR A 362 8.60 3.43 -3.90
C TYR A 362 7.79 2.23 -3.44
N SER A 363 7.54 1.32 -4.38
CA SER A 363 6.96 0.01 -4.14
C SER A 363 7.96 -1.06 -4.55
N VAL A 364 8.31 -1.96 -3.63
CA VAL A 364 9.18 -3.11 -3.91
C VAL A 364 8.28 -4.33 -4.06
N VAL A 365 8.40 -5.04 -5.17
CA VAL A 365 7.50 -6.15 -5.49
C VAL A 365 8.27 -7.40 -5.91
N MET A 366 7.85 -8.55 -5.38
CA MET A 366 8.25 -9.86 -5.90
C MET A 366 7.04 -10.68 -6.34
N VAL A 367 7.09 -11.18 -7.58
CA VAL A 367 6.01 -11.96 -8.20
C VAL A 367 6.56 -13.27 -8.73
N GLU A 368 5.90 -14.39 -8.45
CA GLU A 368 6.20 -15.66 -9.08
C GLU A 368 5.64 -15.71 -10.51
N PRO A 369 6.44 -15.99 -11.54
CA PRO A 369 5.99 -15.83 -12.92
C PRO A 369 5.00 -16.89 -13.41
N GLU A 370 5.07 -18.12 -12.88
CA GLU A 370 4.22 -19.23 -13.35
C GLU A 370 2.78 -19.08 -12.86
N SER A 371 2.61 -18.84 -11.56
CA SER A 371 1.31 -18.65 -10.90
C SER A 371 0.82 -17.20 -10.96
N MET A 372 1.71 -16.24 -11.21
CA MET A 372 1.47 -14.80 -11.07
C MET A 372 1.19 -14.36 -9.61
N LEU A 373 1.57 -15.18 -8.62
CA LEU A 373 1.44 -14.85 -7.21
C LEU A 373 2.36 -13.70 -6.81
N VAL A 374 1.78 -12.68 -6.19
CA VAL A 374 2.52 -11.58 -5.58
C VAL A 374 2.89 -12.00 -4.16
N TRP A 375 4.14 -12.43 -3.98
CA TRP A 375 4.67 -12.89 -2.71
C TRP A 375 5.04 -11.73 -1.78
N HIS A 376 5.48 -10.61 -2.37
CA HIS A 376 5.91 -9.44 -1.63
C HIS A 376 5.47 -8.17 -2.34
N ALA A 377 4.91 -7.24 -1.56
CA ALA A 377 4.63 -5.87 -1.97
C ALA A 377 4.78 -5.00 -0.74
N ASP A 378 5.79 -4.12 -0.75
CA ASP A 378 6.13 -3.27 0.40
C ASP A 378 6.30 -1.82 -0.05
N TYR A 379 6.03 -0.92 0.88
CA TYR A 379 6.38 0.48 0.76
C TYR A 379 7.80 0.68 1.30
N VAL A 380 8.63 1.42 0.58
CA VAL A 380 9.93 1.90 1.08
C VAL A 380 10.09 3.37 0.74
N ASP A 381 10.71 4.15 1.62
CA ASP A 381 11.04 5.55 1.31
C ASP A 381 12.13 5.64 0.24
N ARG A 382 13.04 4.65 0.20
CA ARG A 382 14.18 4.66 -0.71
C ARG A 382 14.52 3.27 -1.21
N VAL A 383 14.84 3.19 -2.51
CA VAL A 383 15.41 2.00 -3.17
C VAL A 383 16.93 1.97 -3.10
N ASP A 384 17.49 2.29 -1.93
CA ASP A 384 18.91 2.07 -1.65
C ASP A 384 19.16 0.66 -1.08
N GLU A 385 20.43 0.27 -0.97
CA GLU A 385 20.76 -1.09 -0.57
C GLU A 385 20.26 -1.42 0.85
N LYS A 386 20.32 -0.45 1.79
CA LYS A 386 19.88 -0.65 3.17
C LYS A 386 18.37 -0.84 3.28
N GLY A 387 17.59 0.02 2.63
CA GLY A 387 16.13 -0.08 2.60
C GLY A 387 15.65 -1.38 1.96
N LEU A 388 16.27 -1.77 0.84
CA LEU A 388 15.95 -3.02 0.15
C LEU A 388 16.33 -4.26 0.95
N VAL A 389 17.46 -4.26 1.66
CA VAL A 389 17.83 -5.36 2.57
C VAL A 389 16.75 -5.57 3.63
N LYS A 390 16.29 -4.50 4.31
CA LYS A 390 15.25 -4.59 5.34
C LYS A 390 13.94 -5.17 4.78
N SER A 391 13.55 -4.71 3.58
CA SER A 391 12.33 -5.17 2.91
C SER A 391 12.42 -6.65 2.51
N PHE A 392 13.56 -7.07 1.96
CA PHE A 392 13.81 -8.47 1.58
C PHE A 392 13.95 -9.41 2.78
N GLU A 393 14.61 -9.01 3.88
CA GLU A 393 14.69 -9.80 5.12
C GLU A 393 13.29 -10.04 5.70
N LYS A 394 12.45 -9.00 5.72
CA LYS A 394 11.05 -9.13 6.13
C LYS A 394 10.30 -10.13 5.25
N PHE A 395 10.49 -10.09 3.93
CA PHE A 395 9.90 -11.09 3.04
C PHE A 395 10.37 -12.51 3.35
N LEU A 396 11.68 -12.71 3.49
CA LEU A 396 12.26 -14.03 3.75
C LEU A 396 11.78 -14.65 5.08
N ASN A 397 11.52 -13.81 6.10
CA ASN A 397 10.97 -14.25 7.38
C ASN A 397 9.52 -14.76 7.30
N GLU A 398 8.81 -14.50 6.20
CA GLU A 398 7.38 -14.83 6.04
C GLU A 398 7.12 -15.99 5.06
N ILE A 399 8.16 -16.53 4.41
CA ILE A 399 8.07 -17.68 3.50
C ILE A 399 8.63 -18.96 4.11
N THR A 400 8.14 -20.10 3.64
CA THR A 400 8.64 -21.44 4.01
C THR A 400 9.52 -22.08 2.94
N PHE A 401 9.66 -21.46 1.76
CA PHE A 401 10.47 -21.98 0.66
C PHE A 401 11.78 -21.19 0.51
N LYS A 402 12.76 -21.82 -0.14
CA LYS A 402 14.04 -21.18 -0.45
C LYS A 402 13.95 -20.39 -1.76
N VAL A 403 14.33 -19.11 -1.72
CA VAL A 403 14.56 -18.34 -2.95
C VAL A 403 15.86 -18.82 -3.59
N ILE A 404 15.79 -19.24 -4.85
CA ILE A 404 16.93 -19.77 -5.63
C ILE A 404 17.29 -18.85 -6.80
N GLY A 405 16.33 -18.19 -7.45
CA GLY A 405 16.63 -17.26 -8.54
C GLY A 405 15.67 -16.11 -8.69
N VAL A 406 16.17 -14.98 -9.19
CA VAL A 406 15.38 -13.77 -9.46
C VAL A 406 15.68 -13.23 -10.86
N SER A 407 14.63 -12.99 -11.64
CA SER A 407 14.70 -12.17 -12.86
C SER A 407 14.32 -10.73 -12.52
N LYS A 408 15.15 -9.76 -12.89
CA LYS A 408 14.97 -8.35 -12.51
C LYS A 408 15.52 -7.36 -13.55
N ASP A 409 15.23 -6.07 -13.37
CA ASP A 409 16.01 -5.02 -14.05
C ASP A 409 17.40 -4.84 -13.42
N LYS A 410 18.30 -4.22 -14.17
CA LYS A 410 19.71 -3.98 -13.84
C LYS A 410 19.88 -2.83 -12.83
N TRP A 411 19.19 -2.91 -11.69
CA TRP A 411 19.37 -2.01 -10.55
C TRP A 411 20.40 -2.57 -9.56
N LYS A 412 21.50 -1.83 -9.35
CA LYS A 412 22.65 -2.30 -8.57
C LYS A 412 22.32 -2.48 -7.08
N ALA A 413 21.58 -1.53 -6.48
CA ALA A 413 21.26 -1.59 -5.06
C ALA A 413 20.40 -2.82 -4.72
N SER A 414 19.37 -3.12 -5.52
CA SER A 414 18.56 -4.34 -5.35
C SER A 414 19.37 -5.61 -5.64
N THR A 415 20.24 -5.60 -6.64
CA THR A 415 21.14 -6.75 -6.92
C THR A 415 22.03 -7.06 -5.70
N ASN A 416 22.61 -6.03 -5.08
CA ASN A 416 23.45 -6.20 -3.89
C ASN A 416 22.63 -6.65 -2.68
N ALA A 417 21.48 -6.01 -2.45
CA ALA A 417 20.57 -6.37 -1.35
C ALA A 417 20.14 -7.85 -1.44
N LEU A 418 19.72 -8.32 -2.62
CA LEU A 418 19.37 -9.72 -2.86
C LEU A 418 20.54 -10.67 -2.58
N LYS A 419 21.75 -10.35 -3.05
CA LYS A 419 22.94 -11.17 -2.79
C LYS A 419 23.33 -11.21 -1.33
N LYS A 420 23.05 -10.13 -0.58
CA LYS A 420 23.34 -10.03 0.84
C LYS A 420 22.35 -10.88 1.66
N VAL A 421 21.07 -10.83 1.33
CA VAL A 421 20.01 -11.54 2.08
C VAL A 421 19.85 -13.01 1.64
N VAL A 422 20.17 -13.35 0.38
CA VAL A 422 20.07 -14.70 -0.17
C VAL A 422 21.42 -15.14 -0.73
N LYS A 423 22.16 -15.92 0.07
CA LYS A 423 23.46 -16.47 -0.35
C LYS A 423 23.30 -17.41 -1.54
N GLY A 424 24.09 -17.19 -2.58
CA GLY A 424 24.13 -18.04 -3.79
C GLY A 424 22.96 -17.88 -4.75
N ILE A 425 22.19 -16.79 -4.63
CA ILE A 425 21.05 -16.51 -5.52
C ILE A 425 21.47 -16.35 -7.00
N TRP A 426 20.70 -16.95 -7.91
CA TRP A 426 20.85 -16.73 -9.35
C TRP A 426 20.13 -15.44 -9.76
N ILE A 427 20.83 -14.57 -10.49
CA ILE A 427 20.25 -13.30 -10.96
C ILE A 427 20.25 -13.29 -12.49
N GLY A 428 19.06 -13.21 -13.07
CA GLY A 428 18.83 -12.96 -14.49
C GLY A 428 18.42 -11.51 -14.74
N PHE A 429 18.97 -10.91 -15.80
CA PHE A 429 18.55 -9.56 -16.19
C PHE A 429 17.53 -9.58 -17.32
N CYS A 430 16.54 -8.71 -17.18
CA CYS A 430 15.44 -8.55 -18.12
C CYS A 430 15.93 -8.10 -19.51
N HIS A 431 15.68 -8.93 -20.51
CA HIS A 431 15.96 -8.65 -21.92
C HIS A 431 15.15 -7.46 -22.43
N ARG A 432 13.90 -7.28 -21.96
CA ARG A 432 13.05 -6.15 -22.36
C ARG A 432 13.68 -4.82 -22.00
N HIS A 433 14.15 -4.67 -20.76
CA HIS A 433 14.86 -3.47 -20.31
C HIS A 433 16.18 -3.29 -21.03
N CYS A 434 16.92 -4.37 -21.30
CA CYS A 434 18.14 -4.33 -22.09
C CYS A 434 17.91 -3.78 -23.51
N LYS A 435 16.89 -4.29 -24.21
CA LYS A 435 16.47 -3.87 -25.56
C LYS A 435 16.03 -2.41 -25.58
N LYS A 436 15.19 -2.00 -24.63
CA LYS A 436 14.74 -0.60 -24.50
C LYS A 436 15.92 0.35 -24.34
N ASN A 437 16.81 0.08 -23.38
CA ASN A 437 17.96 0.94 -23.12
C ASN A 437 18.94 0.98 -24.31
N PHE A 438 19.08 -0.11 -25.07
CA PHE A 438 19.87 -0.11 -26.31
C PHE A 438 19.21 0.74 -27.40
N TRP A 439 17.89 0.64 -27.58
CA TRP A 439 17.14 1.50 -28.48
C TRP A 439 17.28 2.99 -28.12
N ASP A 440 17.23 3.33 -26.83
CA ASP A 440 17.42 4.71 -26.37
C ASP A 440 18.84 5.22 -26.68
N SER A 441 19.87 4.38 -26.55
CA SER A 441 21.23 4.71 -26.99
C SER A 441 21.32 4.92 -28.51
N LEU A 442 20.63 4.09 -29.30
CA LEU A 442 20.55 4.27 -30.76
C LEU A 442 19.84 5.57 -31.15
N LYS A 443 18.80 5.96 -30.42
CA LYS A 443 18.10 7.25 -30.64
C LYS A 443 18.98 8.45 -30.30
N LYS A 444 19.80 8.36 -29.24
CA LYS A 444 20.82 9.38 -28.93
C LYS A 444 21.88 9.48 -30.03
N TYR A 445 22.36 8.33 -30.52
CA TYR A 445 23.28 8.26 -31.66
C TYR A 445 22.67 8.87 -32.94
N GLN A 446 21.42 8.54 -33.24
CA GLN A 446 20.69 9.09 -34.39
C GLN A 446 20.62 10.62 -34.32
N LYS A 447 20.25 11.15 -33.15
CA LYS A 447 20.18 12.60 -32.93
C LYS A 447 21.54 13.29 -33.08
N ALA A 448 22.63 12.63 -32.68
CA ALA A 448 23.97 13.20 -32.74
C ALA A 448 24.60 13.15 -34.14
N THR A 449 24.25 12.14 -34.95
CA THR A 449 24.90 11.90 -36.26
C THR A 449 24.01 12.20 -37.46
N GLY A 450 22.70 12.39 -37.25
CA GLY A 450 21.73 12.58 -38.33
C GLY A 450 21.48 11.32 -39.16
N CYS A 451 21.87 10.13 -38.68
CA CYS A 451 21.73 8.90 -39.45
C CYS A 451 20.25 8.55 -39.72
N THR A 452 20.01 7.75 -40.76
CA THR A 452 18.65 7.35 -41.15
C THR A 452 18.00 6.46 -40.09
N GLU A 453 16.66 6.50 -40.03
CA GLU A 453 15.90 5.61 -39.14
C GLU A 453 16.09 4.13 -39.52
N GLN A 454 16.26 3.84 -40.81
CA GLN A 454 16.52 2.50 -41.31
C GLN A 454 17.80 1.92 -40.68
N LYS A 455 18.87 2.72 -40.62
CA LYS A 455 20.14 2.33 -40.01
C LYS A 455 20.01 2.01 -38.53
N VAL A 456 19.19 2.78 -37.81
CA VAL A 456 18.87 2.53 -36.40
C VAL A 456 18.12 1.20 -36.23
N LYS A 457 17.15 0.93 -37.10
CA LYS A 457 16.39 -0.33 -37.08
C LYS A 457 17.28 -1.54 -37.37
N GLU A 458 18.20 -1.45 -38.33
CA GLU A 458 19.18 -2.50 -38.65
C GLU A 458 20.05 -2.83 -37.43
N LEU A 459 20.70 -1.83 -36.82
CA LEU A 459 21.55 -2.03 -35.64
C LEU A 459 20.77 -2.63 -34.46
N TYR A 460 19.52 -2.19 -34.27
CA TYR A 460 18.65 -2.75 -33.24
C TYR A 460 18.28 -4.21 -33.51
N GLN A 461 17.97 -4.57 -34.76
CA GLN A 461 17.65 -5.94 -35.15
C GLN A 461 18.85 -6.86 -34.99
N GLU A 462 20.05 -6.44 -35.42
CA GLU A 462 21.30 -7.17 -35.20
C GLU A 462 21.53 -7.43 -33.70
N PHE A 463 21.42 -6.39 -32.87
CA PHE A 463 21.54 -6.54 -31.41
C PHE A 463 20.48 -7.48 -30.82
N LYS A 464 19.22 -7.34 -31.25
CA LYS A 464 18.12 -8.17 -30.78
C LYS A 464 18.38 -9.65 -31.07
N LEU A 465 18.83 -9.97 -32.29
CA LEU A 465 19.21 -11.33 -32.69
C LEU A 465 20.35 -11.86 -31.84
N ILE A 466 21.38 -11.05 -31.58
CA ILE A 466 22.50 -11.43 -30.72
C ILE A 466 22.01 -11.75 -29.30
N LEU A 467 21.18 -10.91 -28.70
CA LEU A 467 20.65 -11.12 -27.35
C LEU A 467 19.76 -12.37 -27.27
N ASP A 468 18.88 -12.57 -28.26
CA ASP A 468 17.90 -13.66 -28.27
C ASP A 468 18.52 -15.03 -28.60
N GLN A 469 19.59 -15.08 -29.41
CA GLN A 469 20.24 -16.33 -29.84
C GLN A 469 21.42 -16.76 -28.97
N SER A 470 21.85 -15.94 -28.02
CA SER A 470 23.04 -16.24 -27.22
C SER A 470 22.77 -17.25 -26.12
N THR A 471 23.45 -18.40 -26.16
CA THR A 471 23.22 -19.51 -25.23
C THR A 471 23.99 -19.37 -23.92
N ASN A 472 25.15 -18.73 -23.93
CA ASN A 472 26.01 -18.54 -22.75
C ASN A 472 26.83 -17.25 -22.82
N LYS A 473 27.47 -16.88 -21.70
CA LYS A 473 28.30 -15.67 -21.55
C LYS A 473 29.33 -15.53 -22.69
N SER A 474 30.10 -16.58 -22.97
CA SER A 474 31.18 -16.53 -23.96
C SER A 474 30.63 -16.33 -25.36
N ASN A 475 29.60 -17.09 -25.75
CA ASN A 475 28.92 -16.95 -27.03
C ASN A 475 28.35 -15.54 -27.20
N PHE A 476 27.73 -14.98 -26.16
CA PHE A 476 27.17 -13.63 -26.20
C PHE A 476 28.25 -12.56 -26.41
N ILE A 477 29.37 -12.65 -25.69
CA ILE A 477 30.49 -11.70 -25.83
C ILE A 477 31.09 -11.77 -27.23
N VAL A 478 31.26 -12.96 -27.81
CA VAL A 478 31.79 -13.14 -29.17
C VAL A 478 30.86 -12.50 -30.19
N ARG A 479 29.55 -12.79 -30.13
CA ARG A 479 28.56 -12.18 -31.03
C ARG A 479 28.50 -10.65 -30.89
N LEU A 480 28.61 -10.12 -29.66
CA LEU A 480 28.69 -8.66 -29.44
C LEU A 480 29.97 -8.04 -30.00
N LYS A 481 31.10 -8.76 -30.02
CA LYS A 481 32.34 -8.27 -30.67
C LYS A 481 32.14 -8.10 -32.18
N THR A 482 31.37 -8.97 -32.83
CA THR A 482 31.02 -8.81 -34.25
C THR A 482 30.20 -7.54 -34.47
N LEU A 483 29.22 -7.25 -33.62
CA LEU A 483 28.47 -5.98 -33.70
C LEU A 483 29.37 -4.77 -33.44
N GLU A 484 30.34 -4.86 -32.54
CA GLU A 484 31.30 -3.78 -32.26
C GLU A 484 32.22 -3.43 -33.43
N GLN A 485 32.44 -4.34 -34.39
CA GLN A 485 33.23 -4.05 -35.59
C GLN A 485 32.53 -3.05 -36.53
N ARG A 486 31.24 -2.78 -36.31
CA ARG A 486 30.51 -1.75 -37.02
C ARG A 486 31.05 -0.37 -36.64
N LYS A 487 31.39 0.45 -37.64
CA LYS A 487 31.83 1.84 -37.45
C LYS A 487 30.88 2.67 -36.58
N GLU A 488 29.59 2.36 -36.61
CA GLU A 488 28.60 3.06 -35.79
C GLU A 488 28.82 2.82 -34.28
N CYS A 489 29.30 1.63 -33.91
CA CYS A 489 29.54 1.22 -32.53
C CYS A 489 30.76 1.89 -31.89
N ASP A 490 31.61 2.58 -32.65
CA ASP A 490 32.71 3.39 -32.13
C ASP A 490 32.21 4.69 -31.46
N HIS A 491 30.98 5.11 -31.77
CA HIS A 491 30.38 6.29 -31.16
C HIS A 491 30.21 6.11 -29.64
N PRO A 492 30.55 7.11 -28.80
CA PRO A 492 30.54 6.98 -27.34
C PRO A 492 29.26 6.39 -26.73
N PHE A 493 28.09 6.79 -27.22
CA PHE A 493 26.79 6.27 -26.75
C PHE A 493 26.60 4.76 -26.95
N LEU A 494 27.08 4.20 -28.07
CA LEU A 494 26.94 2.78 -28.38
C LEU A 494 28.09 1.98 -27.75
N LYS A 495 29.32 2.50 -27.82
CA LYS A 495 30.50 1.89 -27.20
C LYS A 495 30.33 1.67 -25.70
N GLN A 496 29.87 2.71 -24.98
CA GLN A 496 29.59 2.60 -23.54
C GLN A 496 28.51 1.57 -23.25
N ARG A 497 27.45 1.54 -24.07
CA ARG A 497 26.33 0.61 -23.90
C ARG A 497 26.75 -0.85 -24.14
N LEU A 498 27.53 -1.12 -25.18
CA LEU A 498 28.03 -2.46 -25.49
C LEU A 498 29.01 -2.96 -24.41
N LYS A 499 29.91 -2.09 -23.92
CA LYS A 499 30.80 -2.40 -22.78
C LYS A 499 30.00 -2.86 -21.55
N GLU A 500 28.99 -2.08 -21.18
CA GLU A 500 28.11 -2.40 -20.05
C GLU A 500 27.36 -3.72 -20.25
N ILE A 501 26.83 -3.99 -21.45
CA ILE A 501 26.13 -5.25 -21.75
C ILE A 501 27.08 -6.44 -21.63
N LYS A 502 28.33 -6.31 -22.10
CA LYS A 502 29.36 -7.35 -21.98
C LYS A 502 29.74 -7.66 -20.53
N GLU A 503 29.91 -6.63 -19.70
CA GLU A 503 30.18 -6.79 -18.26
C GLU A 503 29.07 -7.62 -17.57
N ASN A 504 27.84 -7.51 -18.06
CA ASN A 504 26.66 -8.18 -17.51
C ASN A 504 26.21 -9.42 -18.32
N ALA A 505 27.02 -9.90 -19.27
CA ALA A 505 26.66 -10.98 -20.19
C ALA A 505 26.22 -12.29 -19.49
N ALA A 506 26.81 -12.59 -18.31
CA ALA A 506 26.43 -13.75 -17.52
C ALA A 506 24.97 -13.69 -17.02
N HIS A 507 24.49 -12.49 -16.68
CA HIS A 507 23.13 -12.28 -16.19
C HIS A 507 22.09 -12.35 -17.31
N TYR A 508 22.41 -11.83 -18.51
CA TYR A 508 21.50 -11.90 -19.66
C TYR A 508 21.33 -13.33 -20.20
N THR A 509 22.33 -14.19 -20.02
CA THR A 509 22.28 -15.59 -20.48
C THR A 509 21.89 -16.59 -19.37
N MET A 510 21.54 -16.11 -18.18
CA MET A 510 21.23 -16.95 -17.02
C MET A 510 20.00 -17.85 -17.23
N HIS A 511 19.02 -17.37 -17.98
CA HIS A 511 17.79 -18.12 -18.31
C HIS A 511 18.06 -19.46 -19.02
N ASN A 512 19.14 -19.55 -19.80
CA ASN A 512 19.54 -20.80 -20.47
C ASN A 512 20.13 -21.83 -19.50
N LYS A 513 20.59 -21.39 -18.31
CA LYS A 513 21.20 -22.28 -17.30
C LYS A 513 20.22 -22.70 -16.20
N ARG A 514 19.13 -21.96 -16.02
CA ARG A 514 18.20 -22.12 -14.89
C ARG A 514 16.76 -21.97 -15.37
N LYS A 515 16.02 -23.08 -15.36
CA LYS A 515 14.64 -23.18 -15.88
C LYS A 515 13.69 -22.09 -15.37
N GLY A 516 13.80 -21.69 -14.09
CA GLY A 516 12.91 -20.69 -13.50
C GLY A 516 13.36 -19.22 -13.68
N VAL A 517 14.56 -18.97 -14.22
CA VAL A 517 14.99 -17.61 -14.57
C VAL A 517 14.48 -17.30 -15.98
N THR A 518 13.64 -16.29 -16.12
CA THR A 518 13.04 -15.91 -17.41
C THR A 518 13.80 -14.76 -18.07
N THR A 519 13.61 -14.61 -19.39
CA THR A 519 14.16 -13.50 -20.18
C THR A 519 13.46 -12.16 -19.92
N THR A 520 12.24 -12.16 -19.40
CA THR A 520 11.47 -10.94 -19.13
C THR A 520 10.86 -10.95 -17.74
N THR A 521 10.62 -9.76 -17.18
CA THR A 521 9.99 -9.50 -15.88
C THR A 521 8.49 -9.24 -16.01
N PHE A 522 7.83 -9.87 -16.99
CA PHE A 522 6.45 -9.52 -17.36
C PHE A 522 5.44 -9.62 -16.20
N ALA A 523 5.67 -10.53 -15.25
CA ALA A 523 4.75 -10.77 -14.15
C ALA A 523 4.71 -9.57 -13.20
N VAL A 524 5.89 -9.11 -12.77
CA VAL A 524 6.01 -7.91 -11.92
C VAL A 524 5.68 -6.63 -12.69
N ASP A 525 6.09 -6.51 -13.97
CA ASP A 525 5.74 -5.37 -14.82
C ASP A 525 4.21 -5.17 -14.89
N ASN A 526 3.45 -6.26 -15.04
CA ASN A 526 1.99 -6.21 -15.14
C ASN A 526 1.34 -5.83 -13.81
N TYR A 527 1.85 -6.34 -12.69
CA TYR A 527 1.37 -5.93 -11.37
C TYR A 527 1.67 -4.45 -11.09
N LEU A 528 2.90 -4.00 -11.37
CA LEU A 528 3.32 -2.61 -11.15
C LEU A 528 2.54 -1.61 -12.00
N LYS A 529 1.97 -1.99 -13.15
CA LYS A 529 1.04 -1.13 -13.89
C LYS A 529 -0.22 -0.80 -13.08
N ILE A 530 -0.76 -1.77 -12.35
CA ILE A 530 -1.93 -1.58 -11.48
C ILE A 530 -1.54 -0.66 -10.32
N VAL A 531 -0.40 -0.94 -9.68
CA VAL A 531 0.15 -0.12 -8.60
C VAL A 531 0.35 1.33 -9.03
N LYS A 532 1.05 1.58 -10.14
CA LYS A 532 1.31 2.93 -10.67
C LYS A 532 0.02 3.67 -11.04
N ARG A 533 -0.97 2.98 -11.62
CA ARG A 533 -2.27 3.60 -11.91
C ARG A 533 -2.97 4.03 -10.63
N LYS A 534 -2.92 3.20 -9.58
CA LYS A 534 -3.50 3.54 -8.27
C LYS A 534 -2.78 4.72 -7.63
N LEU A 535 -1.44 4.71 -7.68
CA LEU A 535 -0.61 5.80 -7.15
C LEU A 535 -0.93 7.15 -7.79
N ARG A 536 -1.08 7.19 -9.12
CA ARG A 536 -1.50 8.41 -9.83
C ARG A 536 -2.89 8.90 -9.43
N GLN A 537 -3.80 8.00 -9.06
CA GLN A 537 -5.15 8.39 -8.67
C GLN A 537 -5.22 8.98 -7.26
N VAL A 538 -4.48 8.40 -6.32
CA VAL A 538 -4.59 8.81 -4.91
C VAL A 538 -3.92 10.16 -4.65
N GLU A 539 -2.97 10.57 -5.51
CA GLU A 539 -2.16 11.79 -5.44
C GLU A 539 -1.26 11.88 -4.20
N SER A 540 -1.81 11.62 -3.01
CA SER A 540 -1.11 11.52 -1.74
C SER A 540 -1.69 10.43 -0.85
N PHE A 541 -0.84 9.77 -0.06
CA PHE A 541 -1.29 8.84 0.97
C PHE A 541 -1.43 9.52 2.33
N ARG A 542 -2.29 8.94 3.18
CA ARG A 542 -2.57 9.45 4.52
C ARG A 542 -1.36 9.39 5.44
N ASP A 543 -0.67 8.26 5.47
CA ASP A 543 0.49 7.98 6.31
C ASP A 543 1.26 6.75 5.79
N GLU A 544 2.47 6.51 6.32
CA GLU A 544 3.33 5.38 5.92
C GLU A 544 2.66 4.02 6.15
N GLU A 545 2.02 3.83 7.31
CA GLU A 545 1.43 2.56 7.69
C GLU A 545 0.28 2.20 6.74
N MET A 546 -0.62 3.14 6.49
CA MET A 546 -1.72 3.00 5.55
C MET A 546 -1.25 2.76 4.13
N THR A 547 -0.15 3.39 3.72
CA THR A 547 0.47 3.17 2.40
C THR A 547 0.96 1.72 2.28
N ARG A 548 1.72 1.26 3.28
CA ARG A 548 2.22 -0.11 3.36
C ARG A 548 1.07 -1.13 3.35
N LEU A 549 0.07 -0.93 4.21
CA LEU A 549 -1.12 -1.79 4.28
C LEU A 549 -1.88 -1.79 2.95
N SER A 550 -1.94 -0.65 2.25
CA SER A 550 -2.58 -0.58 0.94
C SER A 550 -1.86 -1.43 -0.10
N PHE A 551 -0.52 -1.38 -0.19
CA PHE A 551 0.22 -2.24 -1.12
C PHE A 551 0.11 -3.72 -0.77
N GLN A 552 0.19 -4.07 0.51
CA GLN A 552 0.00 -5.45 0.96
C GLN A 552 -1.43 -5.93 0.67
N GLY A 553 -2.42 -5.06 0.84
CA GLY A 553 -3.80 -5.33 0.48
C GLY A 553 -3.99 -5.50 -1.02
N MET A 554 -3.32 -4.69 -1.85
CA MET A 554 -3.35 -4.85 -3.32
C MET A 554 -2.78 -6.20 -3.74
N ALA A 555 -1.65 -6.62 -3.15
CA ALA A 555 -1.03 -7.91 -3.44
C ALA A 555 -1.96 -9.05 -3.03
N THR A 556 -2.50 -8.96 -1.82
CA THR A 556 -3.43 -9.95 -1.28
C THR A 556 -4.69 -10.06 -2.13
N ALA A 557 -5.39 -8.96 -2.41
CA ALA A 557 -6.56 -8.98 -3.28
C ALA A 557 -6.22 -9.52 -4.67
N ARG A 558 -5.07 -9.13 -5.23
CA ARG A 558 -4.63 -9.61 -6.54
C ARG A 558 -4.41 -11.12 -6.58
N ASN A 559 -3.92 -11.72 -5.50
CA ASN A 559 -3.65 -13.16 -5.42
C ASN A 559 -4.92 -14.01 -5.43
N PHE A 560 -6.02 -13.53 -4.84
CA PHE A 560 -7.25 -14.30 -4.70
C PHE A 560 -8.33 -13.91 -5.73
N VAL A 561 -8.33 -12.68 -6.25
CA VAL A 561 -9.31 -12.26 -7.26
C VAL A 561 -9.05 -12.98 -8.58
N PRO A 562 -10.06 -13.66 -9.16
CA PRO A 562 -9.93 -14.31 -10.46
C PRO A 562 -9.61 -13.33 -11.58
N PHE A 563 -8.87 -13.81 -12.58
CA PHE A 563 -8.65 -13.08 -13.80
C PHE A 563 -9.97 -12.85 -14.55
N MET A 564 -10.09 -11.66 -15.15
CA MET A 564 -11.23 -11.28 -15.97
C MET A 564 -11.37 -12.17 -17.21
N SER A 565 -12.56 -12.19 -17.82
CA SER A 565 -12.79 -12.84 -19.11
C SER A 565 -11.82 -12.29 -20.17
N GLY A 566 -11.38 -13.17 -21.09
CA GLY A 566 -10.41 -12.83 -22.14
C GLY A 566 -8.93 -12.85 -21.70
N ALA A 567 -8.62 -13.03 -20.42
CA ALA A 567 -7.25 -13.27 -19.97
C ALA A 567 -6.82 -14.73 -20.20
N LYS A 568 -5.51 -14.99 -20.33
CA LYS A 568 -4.95 -16.35 -20.51
C LYS A 568 -5.44 -17.36 -19.47
N ASN A 569 -5.60 -16.92 -18.22
CA ASN A 569 -6.04 -17.74 -17.10
C ASN A 569 -7.41 -17.29 -16.58
N ALA A 570 -8.32 -16.88 -17.47
CA ALA A 570 -9.64 -16.37 -17.11
C ALA A 570 -10.36 -17.28 -16.08
N HIS A 571 -11.09 -16.66 -15.16
CA HIS A 571 -11.85 -17.31 -14.08
C HIS A 571 -11.02 -18.04 -13.02
N LYS A 572 -9.71 -18.19 -13.18
CA LYS A 572 -8.80 -18.65 -12.13
C LYS A 572 -8.13 -17.46 -11.45
N SER A 573 -7.80 -17.59 -10.17
CA SER A 573 -6.96 -16.66 -9.42
C SER A 573 -5.49 -17.11 -9.43
N PRO A 574 -4.52 -16.22 -9.19
CA PRO A 574 -3.13 -16.62 -8.96
C PRO A 574 -2.97 -17.68 -7.86
N PHE A 575 -3.77 -17.59 -6.80
CA PHE A 575 -3.83 -18.58 -5.73
C PHE A 575 -4.24 -19.96 -6.23
N GLU A 576 -5.29 -20.06 -7.04
CA GLU A 576 -5.71 -21.33 -7.66
C GLU A 576 -4.65 -21.89 -8.62
N LEU A 577 -3.99 -21.03 -9.39
CA LEU A 577 -2.91 -21.46 -10.30
C LEU A 577 -1.71 -22.04 -9.56
N ALA A 578 -1.50 -21.64 -8.30
CA ALA A 578 -0.48 -22.19 -7.43
C ALA A 578 -0.94 -23.45 -6.67
N GLY A 579 -2.14 -23.98 -6.97
CA GLY A 579 -2.69 -25.16 -6.31
C GLY A 579 -3.44 -24.87 -4.99
N GLY A 580 -3.78 -23.60 -4.73
CA GLY A 580 -4.53 -23.22 -3.54
C GLY A 580 -5.98 -23.69 -3.55
N GLU A 581 -6.44 -24.16 -2.40
CA GLU A 581 -7.80 -24.67 -2.22
C GLU A 581 -8.80 -23.51 -2.05
N THR A 582 -9.76 -23.39 -2.97
CA THR A 582 -10.78 -22.33 -2.94
C THR A 582 -12.07 -22.73 -2.25
N PHE A 583 -12.30 -24.04 -2.08
CA PHE A 583 -13.54 -24.62 -1.58
C PHE A 583 -14.78 -24.18 -2.39
N GLU A 584 -14.59 -23.85 -3.67
CA GLU A 584 -15.64 -23.28 -4.55
C GLU A 584 -16.29 -21.99 -4.00
N LEU A 585 -15.57 -21.27 -3.14
CA LEU A 585 -16.06 -20.03 -2.54
C LEU A 585 -15.71 -18.81 -3.41
N SER A 586 -16.38 -17.68 -3.10
CA SER A 586 -15.93 -16.38 -3.63
C SER A 586 -14.52 -16.06 -3.10
N TRP A 587 -13.73 -15.30 -3.87
CA TRP A 587 -12.34 -14.99 -3.51
C TRP A 587 -12.15 -14.44 -2.08
N ILE A 588 -13.09 -13.61 -1.61
CA ILE A 588 -13.00 -13.00 -0.27
C ILE A 588 -13.38 -14.00 0.82
N GLN A 589 -14.29 -14.93 0.53
CA GLN A 589 -14.63 -16.04 1.41
C GLN A 589 -13.46 -17.03 1.50
N THR A 590 -12.83 -17.38 0.37
CA THR A 590 -11.59 -18.18 0.33
C THR A 590 -10.51 -17.56 1.21
N MET A 591 -10.26 -16.25 1.07
CA MET A 591 -9.32 -15.53 1.94
C MET A 591 -9.69 -15.64 3.43
N ASN A 592 -10.98 -15.53 3.77
CA ASN A 592 -11.45 -15.63 5.14
C ASN A 592 -11.21 -17.02 5.74
N THR A 593 -11.48 -18.07 4.95
CA THR A 593 -11.21 -19.48 5.33
C THR A 593 -9.72 -19.69 5.60
N HIS A 594 -8.84 -19.12 4.77
CA HIS A 594 -7.39 -19.16 4.95
C HIS A 594 -6.85 -18.17 5.99
N ASN A 595 -7.70 -17.68 6.90
CA ASN A 595 -7.32 -16.82 8.02
C ASN A 595 -6.56 -15.54 7.63
N ALA A 596 -6.87 -14.96 6.47
CA ALA A 596 -6.35 -13.65 6.04
C ALA A 596 -6.60 -12.51 7.05
N PHE A 597 -7.44 -12.76 8.04
CA PHE A 597 -8.03 -11.77 8.94
C PHE A 597 -7.80 -12.08 10.42
N LEU A 598 -6.77 -12.89 10.72
CA LEU A 598 -6.39 -13.22 12.08
C LEU A 598 -5.82 -11.98 12.80
N PHE A 599 -6.43 -11.58 13.91
CA PHE A 599 -5.86 -10.58 14.82
C PHE A 599 -4.90 -11.29 15.78
N THR A 600 -3.59 -11.04 15.64
CA THR A 600 -2.59 -11.45 16.63
C THR A 600 -2.27 -10.28 17.57
N PRO A 601 -1.88 -10.53 18.83
CA PRO A 601 -1.49 -9.48 19.77
C PRO A 601 -0.39 -8.55 19.26
N THR A 602 0.40 -9.00 18.28
CA THR A 602 1.47 -8.24 17.62
C THR A 602 1.00 -7.37 16.45
N ALA A 603 -0.30 -7.28 16.18
CA ALA A 603 -0.84 -6.62 14.99
C ALA A 603 -1.23 -5.13 15.21
N PHE A 604 -0.96 -4.56 16.39
CA PHE A 604 -1.18 -3.15 16.71
C PHE A 604 -0.10 -2.62 17.64
#